data_AF-N9CCU9-F1
#
_entry.id   AF-N9CCU9-F1
#
_cell.length_a   1.000
_cell.length_b   1.000
_cell.length_c   1.000
_cell.angle_alpha   90.00
_cell.angle_beta   90.00
_cell.angle_gamma   90.00
#
_symmetry.space_group_name_H-M   'P 1'
#
loop_
_entity.id
_entity.type
_entity.pdbx_description
1 polymer ?
#
loop_
_entity_poly.entity_id
_entity_poly.type
_entity_poly.pdbx_seq_one_letter_code
_entity_poly.pdbx_strand_id
1 'polypeptide(L)'
;MRYAFIRDHQQIWPIRRLCSTLDVHHSGYYSWLKQPVSKTAKKRQQLAGLIKQFWLESGGVYGYRKIHCGLKDVGESCGINRVHRLMKQMVLNHSAVIANPELMLVLLLSLL
;
A
#
# COMPACT_ATOMS: atom_id res chain seq x y z
N MET A 1 -12.70 9.71 0.98
CA MET A 1 -13.19 8.91 -0.16
C MET A 1 -14.72 8.95 -0.17
N ARG A 2 -15.37 9.57 -1.16
CA ARG A 2 -16.84 9.73 -1.19
C ARG A 2 -17.56 8.39 -1.38
N TYR A 3 -17.16 7.57 -2.34
CA TYR A 3 -17.81 6.29 -2.61
C TYR A 3 -17.63 5.23 -1.49
N ALA A 4 -16.49 5.26 -0.78
CA ALA A 4 -16.29 4.40 0.39
C ALA A 4 -17.32 4.71 1.49
N PHE A 5 -17.56 6.00 1.77
CA PHE A 5 -18.60 6.42 2.72
C PHE A 5 -19.99 5.93 2.30
N ILE A 6 -20.34 6.02 1.00
CA ILE A 6 -21.62 5.53 0.49
C ILE A 6 -21.77 4.03 0.74
N ARG A 7 -20.74 3.24 0.45
CA ARG A 7 -20.75 1.78 0.68
C ARG A 7 -20.98 1.43 2.14
N ASP A 8 -20.32 2.16 3.04
CA ASP A 8 -20.37 1.86 4.47
C ASP A 8 -21.74 2.21 5.10
N HIS A 9 -22.51 3.11 4.48
CA HIS A 9 -23.82 3.57 4.99
C HIS A 9 -25.03 3.17 4.12
N GLN A 10 -24.84 2.41 3.04
CA GLN A 10 -25.91 2.04 2.10
C GLN A 10 -27.02 1.16 2.71
N GLN A 11 -26.76 0.55 3.87
CA GLN A 11 -27.75 -0.24 4.62
C GLN A 11 -28.73 0.64 5.40
N ILE A 12 -28.34 1.87 5.73
CA ILE A 12 -29.12 2.81 6.55
C ILE A 12 -29.88 3.78 5.64
N TRP A 13 -29.25 4.20 4.53
CA TRP A 13 -29.84 5.18 3.61
C TRP A 13 -29.79 4.74 2.14
N PRO A 14 -30.81 5.11 1.33
CA PRO A 14 -30.80 4.81 -0.11
C PRO A 14 -29.59 5.43 -0.83
N ILE A 15 -28.97 4.65 -1.72
CA ILE A 15 -27.78 5.06 -2.49
C ILE A 15 -28.01 6.37 -3.24
N ARG A 16 -29.19 6.60 -3.84
CA ARG A 16 -29.48 7.85 -4.56
C ARG A 16 -29.41 9.08 -3.65
N ARG A 17 -29.89 8.97 -2.41
CA ARG A 17 -29.84 10.05 -1.41
C ARG A 17 -28.41 10.35 -1.01
N LEU A 18 -27.61 9.31 -0.76
CA LEU A 18 -26.19 9.45 -0.45
C LEU A 18 -25.39 10.08 -1.60
N CYS A 19 -25.64 9.62 -2.84
CA CYS A 19 -25.02 10.19 -4.05
C CYS A 19 -25.36 11.68 -4.23
N SER A 20 -26.63 12.04 -4.05
CA SER A 20 -27.06 13.44 -4.14
C SER A 20 -26.47 14.31 -3.03
N THR A 21 -26.36 13.79 -1.81
CA THR A 21 -25.80 14.53 -0.66
C THR A 21 -24.30 14.81 -0.82
N LEU A 22 -23.57 13.89 -1.44
CA LEU A 22 -22.12 13.99 -1.63
C LEU A 22 -21.72 14.58 -2.98
N ASP A 23 -22.69 15.04 -3.77
CA ASP A 23 -22.51 15.56 -5.12
C ASP A 23 -21.67 14.60 -6.00
N VAL A 24 -22.15 13.36 -6.12
CA VAL A 24 -21.54 12.33 -6.97
C VAL A 24 -22.59 11.62 -7.81
N HIS A 25 -22.19 11.22 -9.02
CA HIS A 25 -23.08 10.49 -9.92
C HIS A 25 -23.19 9.01 -9.54
N HIS A 26 -24.42 8.46 -9.57
CA HIS A 26 -24.70 7.07 -9.19
C HIS A 26 -23.99 6.05 -10.10
N SER A 27 -23.84 6.33 -11.40
CA SER A 27 -23.08 5.43 -12.29
C SER A 27 -21.59 5.35 -11.88
N GLY A 28 -21.04 6.43 -11.33
CA GLY A 28 -19.69 6.46 -10.78
C GLY A 28 -19.54 5.57 -9.55
N TYR A 29 -20.56 5.53 -8.69
CA TYR A 29 -20.60 4.63 -7.54
C TYR A 29 -20.58 3.16 -7.96
N TYR A 30 -21.44 2.75 -8.90
CA TYR A 30 -21.46 1.35 -9.38
C TYR A 30 -20.20 0.97 -10.15
N SER A 31 -19.58 1.91 -10.86
CA SER A 31 -18.28 1.70 -11.51
C SER A 31 -17.17 1.52 -10.48
N TRP A 32 -17.17 2.32 -9.43
CA TRP A 32 -16.27 2.18 -8.29
C TRP A 32 -16.50 0.89 -7.52
N LEU A 33 -17.75 0.42 -7.39
CA LEU A 33 -18.07 -0.84 -6.70
C LEU A 33 -17.40 -2.04 -7.38
N LYS A 34 -17.28 -2.02 -8.71
CA LYS A 34 -16.57 -3.06 -9.48
C LYS A 34 -15.05 -3.03 -9.26
N GLN A 35 -14.48 -1.84 -9.01
CA GLN A 35 -13.04 -1.63 -8.80
C GLN A 35 -12.80 -0.59 -7.70
N PRO A 36 -13.00 -0.95 -6.42
CA PRO A 36 -12.96 0.01 -5.33
C PRO A 36 -11.55 0.56 -5.09
N VAL A 37 -10.54 -0.20 -5.51
CA VAL A 37 -9.12 0.18 -5.47
C VAL A 37 -8.72 0.68 -6.85
N SER A 38 -8.27 1.94 -6.93
CA SER A 38 -7.77 2.49 -8.18
C SER A 38 -6.50 1.77 -8.65
N LYS A 39 -6.26 1.72 -9.96
CA LYS A 39 -5.02 1.17 -10.55
C LYS A 39 -3.76 1.75 -9.88
N THR A 40 -3.78 3.04 -9.58
CA THR A 40 -2.69 3.75 -8.88
C THR A 40 -2.51 3.27 -7.44
N ALA A 41 -3.60 3.05 -6.71
CA ALA A 41 -3.55 2.51 -5.35
C ALA A 41 -3.00 1.08 -5.34
N LYS A 42 -3.41 0.23 -6.30
CA LYS A 42 -2.87 -1.12 -6.46
C LYS A 42 -1.37 -1.11 -6.73
N LYS A 43 -0.90 -0.29 -7.69
CA LYS A 43 0.54 -0.11 -7.95
C LYS A 43 1.30 0.38 -6.72
N ARG A 44 0.69 1.27 -5.93
CA ARG A 44 1.31 1.76 -4.68
C ARG A 44 1.44 0.64 -3.65
N GLN A 45 0.45 -0.23 -3.54
CA GLN A 45 0.48 -1.39 -2.63
C GLN A 45 1.51 -2.44 -3.08
N GLN A 46 1.62 -2.69 -4.39
CA GLN A 46 2.65 -3.59 -4.95
C GLN A 46 4.06 -3.06 -4.65
N LEU A 47 4.32 -1.78 -4.95
CA LEU A 47 5.60 -1.14 -4.66
C LEU A 47 5.92 -1.15 -3.15
N ALA A 48 4.90 -0.97 -2.31
CA ALA A 48 5.04 -1.07 -0.87
C ALA A 48 5.48 -2.48 -0.42
N GLY A 49 4.91 -3.52 -1.02
CA GLY A 49 5.30 -4.91 -0.77
C GLY A 49 6.76 -5.17 -1.12
N LEU A 50 7.21 -4.72 -2.30
CA LEU A 50 8.60 -4.86 -2.72
C LEU A 50 9.58 -4.11 -1.80
N ILE A 51 9.27 -2.87 -1.43
CA ILE A 51 10.08 -2.10 -0.47
C ILE A 51 10.23 -2.87 0.85
N LYS A 52 9.13 -3.44 1.35
CA LYS A 52 9.14 -4.21 2.59
C LYS A 52 9.98 -5.49 2.45
N GLN A 53 9.86 -6.19 1.33
CA GLN A 53 10.65 -7.39 1.03
C GLN A 53 12.15 -7.09 1.02
N PHE A 54 12.59 -6.10 0.24
CA PHE A 54 14.01 -5.69 0.21
C PHE A 54 14.52 -5.24 1.58
N TRP A 55 13.69 -4.54 2.35
CA TRP A 55 14.04 -4.14 3.71
C TRP A 55 14.23 -5.36 4.62
N LEU A 56 13.34 -6.35 4.54
CA LEU A 56 13.42 -7.59 5.33
C LEU A 56 14.61 -8.47 4.92
N GLU A 57 14.84 -8.65 3.62
CA GLU A 57 16.00 -9.40 3.09
C GLU A 57 17.32 -8.77 3.52
N SER A 58 17.36 -7.45 3.69
CA SER A 58 18.53 -6.74 4.21
C SER A 58 18.71 -6.85 5.74
N GLY A 59 17.83 -7.56 6.44
CA GLY A 59 17.80 -7.59 7.90
C GLY A 59 17.49 -6.22 8.51
N GLY A 60 16.71 -5.39 7.82
CA GLY A 60 16.33 -4.03 8.25
C GLY A 60 17.45 -2.99 8.22
N VAL A 61 18.64 -3.34 7.73
CA VAL A 61 19.80 -2.44 7.67
C VAL A 61 19.68 -1.47 6.48
N TYR A 62 18.99 -1.84 5.41
CA TYR A 62 18.94 -0.98 4.23
C TYR A 62 18.00 0.22 4.43
N GLY A 63 18.58 1.42 4.36
CA GLY A 63 17.83 2.66 4.22
C GLY A 63 17.25 2.83 2.80
N TYR A 64 16.40 3.85 2.65
CA TYR A 64 15.65 4.11 1.40
C TYR A 64 16.51 4.26 0.13
N ARG A 65 17.77 4.71 0.26
CA ARG A 65 18.70 4.83 -0.87
C ARG A 65 19.11 3.45 -1.41
N LYS A 66 19.49 2.52 -0.53
CA LYS A 66 19.88 1.15 -0.93
C LYS A 66 18.69 0.36 -1.47
N ILE A 67 17.52 0.52 -0.85
CA ILE A 67 16.29 -0.10 -1.36
C ILE A 67 15.92 0.45 -2.73
N HIS A 68 16.07 1.75 -2.97
CA HIS A 68 15.85 2.34 -4.29
C HIS A 68 16.77 1.75 -5.36
N CYS A 69 18.06 1.50 -5.04
CA CYS A 69 18.97 0.79 -5.93
C CYS A 69 18.48 -0.63 -6.24
N GLY A 70 18.15 -1.44 -5.21
CA GLY A 70 17.65 -2.80 -5.43
C GLY A 70 16.36 -2.86 -6.24
N LEU A 71 15.45 -1.90 -6.03
CA LEU A 71 14.24 -1.76 -6.86
C LEU A 71 14.58 -1.46 -8.33
N LYS A 72 15.58 -0.61 -8.58
CA LYS A 72 16.03 -0.31 -9.94
C LYS A 72 16.62 -1.55 -10.62
N ASP A 73 17.35 -2.38 -9.87
CA ASP A 73 17.99 -3.59 -10.39
C ASP A 73 16.95 -4.66 -10.81
N VAL A 74 15.80 -4.72 -10.14
CA VAL A 74 14.67 -5.57 -10.54
C VAL A 74 13.73 -4.92 -11.58
N GLY A 75 14.10 -3.76 -12.12
CA GLY A 75 13.36 -3.06 -13.17
C GLY A 75 12.22 -2.15 -12.68
N GLU A 76 12.07 -1.95 -11.37
CA GLU A 76 11.04 -1.05 -10.82
C GLU A 76 11.44 0.42 -10.97
N SER A 77 10.80 1.09 -11.94
CA SER A 77 11.02 2.51 -12.21
C SER A 77 10.24 3.38 -11.23
N CYS A 78 10.81 3.60 -10.04
CA CYS A 78 10.24 4.50 -9.03
C CYS A 78 11.23 5.60 -8.62
N GLY A 79 10.71 6.79 -8.29
CA GLY A 79 11.54 7.90 -7.81
C GLY A 79 11.98 7.71 -6.36
N ILE A 80 13.20 8.14 -6.03
CA ILE A 80 13.77 7.99 -4.68
C ILE A 80 12.90 8.61 -3.56
N ASN A 81 12.28 9.76 -3.82
CA ASN A 81 11.38 10.42 -2.87
C ASN A 81 10.10 9.61 -2.61
N ARG A 82 9.64 8.85 -3.60
CA ARG A 82 8.48 7.97 -3.47
C ARG A 82 8.81 6.79 -2.55
N VAL A 83 10.00 6.21 -2.69
CA VAL A 83 10.51 5.15 -1.80
C VAL A 83 10.62 5.67 -0.37
N HIS A 84 11.26 6.82 -0.17
CA HIS A 84 11.40 7.44 1.15
C HIS A 84 10.05 7.68 1.83
N ARG A 85 9.08 8.25 1.11
CA ARG A 85 7.73 8.48 1.65
C ARG A 85 7.03 7.17 2.03
N LEU A 86 7.13 6.15 1.19
CA LEU A 86 6.50 4.85 1.46
C LEU A 86 7.13 4.14 2.66
N MET A 87 8.47 4.14 2.76
CA MET A 87 9.15 3.61 3.94
C MET A 87 8.73 4.32 5.22
N LYS A 88 8.64 5.65 5.20
CA LYS A 88 8.17 6.43 6.35
C LYS A 88 6.74 6.08 6.75
N GLN A 89 5.85 5.88 5.77
CA GLN A 89 4.46 5.45 6.02
C GLN A 89 4.36 4.05 6.64
N MET A 90 5.32 3.18 6.37
CA MET A 90 5.38 1.81 6.90
C MET A 90 6.24 1.71 8.18
N VAL A 91 6.77 2.84 8.68
CA VAL A 91 7.66 2.89 9.85
C VAL A 91 8.90 2.00 9.67
N LEU A 92 9.40 1.90 8.43
CA LEU A 92 10.61 1.13 8.11
C LEU A 92 11.84 2.01 8.36
N ASN A 93 12.52 1.77 9.47
CA ASN A 93 13.70 2.51 9.90
C ASN A 93 14.94 1.62 9.83
N HIS A 94 16.10 2.21 9.53
CA HIS A 94 17.43 1.56 9.38
C HIS A 94 17.89 0.73 10.60
N SER A 95 17.21 0.81 11.75
CA SER A 95 17.68 0.30 13.03
C SER A 95 16.72 -0.67 13.72
N ALA A 96 15.60 -1.04 13.10
CA ALA A 96 14.48 -1.67 13.82
C ALA A 96 14.56 -3.21 13.97
N VAL A 97 15.51 -3.90 13.32
CA VAL A 97 15.47 -5.37 13.18
C VAL A 97 16.45 -6.13 14.09
N ILE A 98 17.32 -5.43 14.83
CA ILE A 98 18.27 -6.09 15.76
C ILE A 98 17.55 -6.84 16.91
N ALA A 99 16.23 -6.69 17.10
CA ALA A 99 15.54 -7.12 18.31
C ALA A 99 14.59 -8.35 18.20
N ASN A 100 14.53 -9.12 17.11
CA ASN A 100 13.61 -10.29 17.13
C ASN A 100 13.99 -11.49 16.22
N PRO A 101 14.57 -12.57 16.78
CA PRO A 101 14.87 -13.80 16.05
C PRO A 101 13.62 -14.60 15.63
N GLU A 102 12.48 -14.42 16.29
CA GLU A 102 11.21 -15.09 15.93
C GLU A 102 10.66 -14.62 14.57
N LEU A 103 10.94 -13.36 14.20
CA LEU A 103 10.56 -12.83 12.88
C LEU A 103 11.31 -13.53 11.74
N MET A 104 12.50 -14.06 11.99
CA MET A 104 13.26 -14.78 10.96
C MET A 104 12.58 -16.11 10.57
N LEU A 105 11.93 -16.78 11.53
CA LEU A 105 11.20 -18.04 11.31
C LEU A 105 9.89 -17.82 10.53
N VAL A 106 9.16 -16.74 10.83
CA VAL A 106 7.93 -16.37 10.10
C VAL A 106 8.23 -16.00 8.64
N LEU A 107 9.42 -15.46 8.36
CA LEU A 107 9.85 -15.06 7.01
C LEU A 107 10.15 -16.26 6.10
N LEU A 108 10.74 -17.35 6.63
CA LEU A 108 10.99 -18.59 5.87
C LEU A 108 9.69 -19.31 5.48
N LEU A 109 8.64 -19.21 6.29
CA LEU A 109 7.33 -19.82 6.03
C LEU A 109 6.46 -19.03 5.04
N SER A 110 6.75 -17.75 4.79
CA SER A 110 5.98 -16.91 3.85
C SER A 110 6.48 -16.94 2.40
N LEU A 111 7.55 -17.69 2.13
CA LEU A 111 8.18 -17.87 0.81
C LEU A 111 8.07 -19.32 0.26
N LEU A 112 7.34 -20.20 0.96
CA LEU A 112 6.90 -21.54 0.52
C LEU A 112 5.39 -21.54 0.29
#